data_AF-A0A1Y4HQI3-F1
#
_entry.id   AF-A0A1Y4HQI3-F1
#
_cell.length_a   1.000
_cell.length_b   1.000
_cell.length_c   1.000
_cell.angle_alpha   90.00
_cell.angle_beta   90.00
_cell.angle_gamma   90.00
#
_symmetry.space_group_name_H-M   'P 1'
#
loop_
_entity.id
_entity.type
_entity.pdbx_description
1 polymer ?
#
loop_
_entity_poly.entity_id
_entity_poly.type
_entity_poly.pdbx_seq_one_letter_code
_entity_poly.pdbx_strand_id
1 'polypeptide(L)'
;MEYFDEEILKARKKAEDAEKARYSAQTVAQEKKQSIYDKFVEIFKVPTKFEEKAVLHNKARIYMPTDFETRPEEEIKLMFPFGNPPQELYGNSYATFILAFHWTEHQMTQENIPTFMAFAKQMMERMGPKAHVIKSDIKKRDTGDIGVMEVVANALQGVSYSYHFYTIMEGHLIIGTVMFDKKYKDRLLPIADEIVESFHAVKINY
;
A
#
# COMPACT_ATOMS: atom_id res chain seq x y z
N MET A 1 3.83 17.35 -45.91
CA MET A 1 2.79 16.90 -44.98
C MET A 1 2.89 15.39 -44.68
N GLU A 2 3.33 14.54 -45.62
CA GLU A 2 3.50 13.08 -45.36
C GLU A 2 4.60 12.71 -44.35
N TYR A 3 5.73 13.42 -44.33
CA TYR A 3 6.87 13.11 -43.44
C TYR A 3 6.53 13.23 -41.94
N PHE A 4 5.70 14.22 -41.57
CA PHE A 4 5.26 14.42 -40.19
C PHE A 4 4.27 13.32 -39.74
N ASP A 5 3.50 12.76 -40.67
CA ASP A 5 2.52 11.70 -40.37
C ASP A 5 3.22 10.36 -40.08
N GLU A 6 4.31 10.06 -40.81
CA GLU A 6 5.13 8.86 -40.58
C GLU A 6 5.88 8.93 -39.24
N GLU A 7 6.41 10.10 -38.86
CA GLU A 7 7.08 10.28 -37.56
C GLU A 7 6.09 10.15 -36.39
N ILE A 8 4.87 10.68 -36.52
CA ILE A 8 3.81 10.52 -35.51
C ILE A 8 3.42 9.04 -35.37
N LEU A 9 3.26 8.32 -36.48
CA LEU A 9 2.90 6.90 -36.46
C LEU A 9 3.99 6.05 -35.77
N LYS A 10 5.27 6.31 -36.07
CA LYS A 10 6.42 5.66 -35.42
C LYS A 10 6.46 5.95 -33.93
N ALA A 11 6.23 7.21 -33.53
CA ALA A 11 6.21 7.60 -32.12
C ALA A 11 5.09 6.90 -31.34
N ARG A 12 3.88 6.83 -31.91
CA ARG A 12 2.74 6.12 -31.30
C ARG A 12 3.02 4.63 -31.11
N LYS A 13 3.52 3.97 -32.17
CA LYS A 13 3.88 2.55 -32.09
C LYS A 13 4.94 2.29 -31.02
N LYS A 14 5.98 3.15 -30.95
CA LYS A 14 7.02 3.05 -29.91
C LYS A 14 6.44 3.24 -28.50
N ALA A 15 5.49 4.15 -28.32
CA ALA A 15 4.82 4.36 -27.03
C ALA A 15 3.96 3.14 -26.63
N GLU A 16 3.18 2.58 -27.56
CA GLU A 16 2.39 1.36 -27.32
C GLU A 16 3.28 0.15 -26.99
N ASP A 17 4.39 -0.03 -27.71
CA ASP A 17 5.33 -1.12 -27.45
C ASP A 17 6.02 -0.94 -26.09
N ALA A 18 6.38 0.30 -25.74
CA ALA A 18 6.91 0.61 -24.41
C ALA A 18 5.87 0.33 -23.31
N GLU A 19 4.62 0.69 -23.51
CA GLU A 19 3.53 0.43 -22.57
C GLU A 19 3.30 -1.07 -22.39
N LYS A 20 3.16 -1.83 -23.48
CA LYS A 20 3.06 -3.31 -23.43
C LYS A 20 4.25 -3.92 -22.69
N ALA A 21 5.45 -3.41 -22.93
CA ALA A 21 6.64 -3.88 -22.23
C ALA A 21 6.62 -3.54 -20.73
N ARG A 22 6.08 -2.40 -20.29
CA ARG A 22 5.95 -2.04 -18.87
C ARG A 22 5.03 -2.99 -18.10
N TYR A 23 4.00 -3.52 -18.74
CA TYR A 23 3.03 -4.44 -18.13
C TYR A 23 3.28 -5.92 -18.48
N SER A 24 4.37 -6.23 -19.18
CA SER A 24 4.66 -7.62 -19.57
C SER A 24 5.01 -8.49 -18.36
N ALA A 25 4.66 -9.78 -18.45
CA ALA A 25 4.99 -10.76 -17.42
C ALA A 25 6.50 -10.88 -17.17
N GLN A 26 7.33 -10.67 -18.21
CA GLN A 26 8.79 -10.66 -18.08
C GLN A 26 9.27 -9.50 -17.22
N THR A 27 8.73 -8.30 -17.42
CA THR A 27 9.07 -7.13 -16.61
C THR A 27 8.64 -7.35 -15.16
N VAL A 28 7.40 -7.80 -14.93
CA VAL A 28 6.92 -8.15 -13.58
C VAL A 28 7.85 -9.17 -12.90
N ALA A 29 8.26 -10.22 -13.61
CA ALA A 29 9.13 -11.25 -13.06
C ALA A 29 10.54 -10.75 -12.70
N GLN A 30 11.06 -9.72 -13.38
CA GLN A 30 12.34 -9.10 -13.02
C GLN A 30 12.19 -8.15 -11.83
N GLU A 31 11.17 -7.29 -11.84
CA GLU A 31 10.94 -6.32 -10.77
C GLU A 31 10.71 -7.00 -9.41
N LYS A 32 10.04 -8.16 -9.40
CA LYS A 32 9.83 -8.97 -8.20
C LYS A 32 11.09 -9.54 -7.55
N LYS A 33 12.25 -9.46 -8.22
CA LYS A 33 13.54 -9.88 -7.64
C LYS A 33 14.23 -8.77 -6.86
N GLN A 34 13.71 -7.55 -6.96
CA GLN A 34 14.22 -6.38 -6.26
C GLN A 34 13.60 -6.28 -4.87
N SER A 35 14.23 -5.51 -3.99
CA SER A 35 13.75 -5.23 -2.65
C SER A 35 13.69 -3.72 -2.42
N ILE A 36 12.75 -3.23 -1.60
CA ILE A 36 12.67 -1.81 -1.21
C ILE A 36 13.94 -1.30 -0.52
N TYR A 37 14.84 -2.18 -0.09
CA TYR A 37 16.14 -1.83 0.49
C TYR A 37 17.24 -1.65 -0.56
N ASP A 38 16.99 -1.99 -1.83
CA ASP A 38 17.91 -1.71 -2.93
C ASP A 38 18.03 -0.20 -3.17
N LYS A 39 19.14 0.22 -3.79
CA LYS A 39 19.37 1.64 -4.13
C LYS A 39 18.22 2.24 -4.95
N PHE A 40 17.65 1.45 -5.86
CA PHE A 40 16.47 1.76 -6.66
C PHE A 40 15.69 0.48 -6.96
N VAL A 41 14.36 0.58 -6.92
CA VAL A 41 13.42 -0.47 -7.32
C VAL A 41 12.72 -0.04 -8.60
N GLU A 42 12.64 -0.89 -9.62
CA GLU A 42 11.84 -0.58 -10.79
C GLU A 42 10.39 -0.99 -10.53
N ILE A 43 9.47 -0.04 -10.72
CA ILE A 43 8.03 -0.30 -10.65
C ILE A 43 7.43 0.21 -11.95
N PHE A 44 6.90 -0.68 -12.79
CA PHE A 44 6.46 -0.33 -14.16
C PHE A 44 7.61 0.25 -15.01
N LYS A 45 8.84 -0.23 -14.81
CA LYS A 45 10.10 0.33 -15.37
C LYS A 45 10.39 1.78 -14.97
N VAL A 46 9.75 2.28 -13.92
CA VAL A 46 10.08 3.59 -13.34
C VAL A 46 10.99 3.34 -12.15
N PRO A 47 12.20 3.92 -12.11
CA PRO A 47 13.09 3.79 -10.97
C PRO A 47 12.51 4.56 -9.78
N THR A 48 12.24 3.85 -8.69
CA THR A 48 11.66 4.36 -7.46
C THR A 48 12.65 4.15 -6.33
N LYS A 49 12.91 5.21 -5.56
CA LYS A 49 13.76 5.14 -4.36
C LYS A 49 12.87 5.08 -3.11
N PHE A 50 13.14 4.14 -2.23
CA PHE A 50 12.50 4.01 -0.93
C PHE A 50 13.45 4.49 0.16
N GLU A 51 12.89 5.14 1.18
CA GLU A 51 13.60 5.52 2.39
C GLU A 51 12.67 5.35 3.59
N GLU A 52 13.27 5.18 4.75
CA GLU A 52 12.55 5.21 6.01
C GLU A 52 12.04 6.63 6.28
N LYS A 53 10.73 6.76 6.46
CA LYS A 53 10.06 8.03 6.80
C LYS A 53 9.35 7.93 8.14
N ALA A 54 9.26 9.07 8.81
CA ALA A 54 8.46 9.21 10.01
C ALA A 54 6.97 9.31 9.66
N VAL A 55 6.13 8.61 10.42
CA VAL A 55 4.66 8.61 10.28
C VAL A 55 4.02 8.69 11.66
N LEU A 56 2.69 8.89 11.72
CA LEU A 56 1.93 8.89 12.96
C LEU A 56 2.49 9.92 13.96
N HIS A 57 2.65 11.16 13.50
CA HIS A 57 3.24 12.26 14.28
C HIS A 57 4.64 11.93 14.84
N ASN A 58 5.51 11.34 14.02
CA ASN A 58 6.88 10.90 14.37
C ASN A 58 6.98 9.77 15.41
N LYS A 59 5.87 9.08 15.71
CA LYS A 59 5.86 7.97 16.68
C LYS A 59 6.18 6.62 16.06
N ALA A 60 6.17 6.54 14.73
CA ALA A 60 6.57 5.34 14.01
C ALA A 60 7.43 5.69 12.78
N ARG A 61 8.08 4.66 12.26
CA ARG A 61 8.90 4.66 11.06
C ARG A 61 8.42 3.56 10.12
N ILE A 62 8.51 3.82 8.82
CA ILE A 62 8.20 2.85 7.77
C ILE A 62 8.93 3.23 6.48
N TYR A 63 9.34 2.24 5.68
CA TYR A 63 9.82 2.49 4.33
C TYR A 63 8.66 2.82 3.40
N MET A 64 8.84 3.87 2.59
CA MET A 64 7.92 4.21 1.51
C MET A 64 8.69 4.98 0.42
N PRO A 65 8.10 5.19 -0.78
CA PRO A 65 8.75 6.00 -1.80
C PRO A 65 9.11 7.41 -1.31
N THR A 66 10.30 7.84 -1.68
CA THR A 66 10.86 9.15 -1.26
C THR A 66 10.05 10.34 -1.73
N ASP A 67 9.32 10.19 -2.83
CA ASP A 67 8.43 11.17 -3.44
C ASP A 67 6.97 11.06 -2.97
N PHE A 68 6.67 10.20 -1.99
CA PHE A 68 5.35 10.21 -1.35
C PHE A 68 5.17 11.45 -0.49
N GLU A 69 4.05 12.12 -0.72
CA GLU A 69 3.60 13.30 0.01
C GLU A 69 2.37 12.94 0.84
N THR A 70 2.21 13.64 1.97
CA THR A 70 0.99 13.55 2.78
C THR A 70 -0.14 14.31 2.10
N ARG A 71 -1.33 13.72 2.06
CA ARG A 71 -2.53 14.37 1.52
C ARG A 71 -3.25 15.21 2.58
N PRO A 72 -3.75 16.41 2.22
CA PRO A 72 -4.63 17.19 3.08
C PRO A 72 -5.89 16.40 3.45
N GLU A 73 -6.42 16.66 4.66
CA GLU A 73 -7.60 15.96 5.20
C GLU A 73 -8.82 16.09 4.27
N GLU A 74 -8.98 17.25 3.63
CA GLU A 74 -10.06 17.54 2.68
C GLU A 74 -9.96 16.65 1.43
N GLU A 75 -8.75 16.42 0.90
CA GLU A 75 -8.52 15.51 -0.21
C GLU A 75 -8.82 14.06 0.19
N ILE A 76 -8.40 13.66 1.39
CA ILE A 76 -8.67 12.31 1.90
C ILE A 76 -10.18 12.09 2.04
N LYS A 77 -10.92 13.03 2.62
CA LYS A 77 -12.39 12.92 2.74
C LYS A 77 -13.07 12.79 1.39
N LEU A 78 -12.58 13.48 0.36
CA LEU A 78 -13.09 13.35 -1.00
C LEU A 78 -12.80 11.96 -1.61
N MET A 79 -11.64 11.38 -1.32
CA MET A 79 -11.25 10.05 -1.80
C MET A 79 -12.03 8.92 -1.10
N PHE A 80 -12.51 9.13 0.12
CA PHE A 80 -13.22 8.13 0.93
C PHE A 80 -14.62 8.62 1.36
N PRO A 81 -15.56 8.87 0.42
CA PRO A 81 -16.83 9.54 0.72
C PRO A 81 -17.84 8.70 1.52
N PHE A 82 -17.64 7.39 1.63
CA PHE A 82 -18.61 6.44 2.21
C PHE A 82 -18.09 5.67 3.43
N GLY A 83 -17.05 6.19 4.11
CA GLY A 83 -16.45 5.49 5.24
C GLY A 83 -15.77 6.41 6.24
N ASN A 84 -14.99 5.81 7.14
CA ASN A 84 -14.05 6.53 7.98
C ASN A 84 -12.76 6.77 7.16
N PRO A 85 -12.44 8.02 6.81
CA PRO A 85 -11.21 8.32 6.08
C PRO A 85 -9.98 8.06 6.97
N PRO A 86 -8.84 7.64 6.37
CA PRO A 86 -7.58 7.56 7.10
C PRO A 86 -7.17 8.93 7.64
N GLN A 87 -6.49 8.93 8.78
CA GLN A 87 -5.95 10.15 9.37
C GLN A 87 -4.70 10.62 8.64
N GLU A 88 -3.90 9.68 8.13
CA GLU A 88 -2.75 9.98 7.29
C GLU A 88 -2.84 9.17 6.01
N LEU A 89 -2.61 9.82 4.87
CA LEU A 89 -2.52 9.18 3.56
C LEU A 89 -1.30 9.71 2.83
N TYR A 90 -0.46 8.79 2.37
CA TYR A 90 0.78 9.04 1.66
C TYR A 90 0.67 8.52 0.23
N GLY A 91 1.00 9.37 -0.72
CA GLY A 91 1.02 9.04 -2.14
C GLY A 91 0.98 10.28 -3.02
N ASN A 92 1.30 10.13 -4.29
CA ASN A 92 1.29 11.22 -5.27
C ASN A 92 0.34 10.89 -6.44
N SER A 93 0.14 11.82 -7.38
CA SER A 93 -0.88 11.69 -8.44
C SER A 93 -0.59 10.60 -9.48
N TYR A 94 0.66 10.16 -9.59
CA TYR A 94 1.09 9.12 -10.51
C TYR A 94 1.40 7.79 -9.81
N ALA A 95 1.36 7.74 -8.47
CA ALA A 95 1.65 6.55 -7.71
C ALA A 95 0.63 5.45 -8.01
N THR A 96 1.14 4.25 -8.23
CA THR A 96 0.31 3.06 -8.51
C THR A 96 -0.20 2.38 -7.23
N PHE A 97 0.22 2.88 -6.08
CA PHE A 97 -0.23 2.47 -4.76
C PHE A 97 -0.21 3.66 -3.80
N ILE A 98 -0.97 3.56 -2.73
CA ILE A 98 -0.98 4.52 -1.61
C ILE A 98 -0.71 3.78 -0.30
N LEU A 99 -0.23 4.51 0.69
CA LEU A 99 -0.08 4.04 2.08
C LEU A 99 -0.94 4.92 2.98
N ALA A 100 -1.77 4.32 3.82
CA ALA A 100 -2.67 5.04 4.69
C ALA A 100 -2.66 4.48 6.12
N PHE A 101 -2.94 5.34 7.09
CA PHE A 101 -3.00 4.97 8.50
C PHE A 101 -4.27 5.47 9.18
N HIS A 102 -4.81 4.64 10.07
CA HIS A 102 -5.75 5.02 11.09
C HIS A 102 -5.19 4.64 12.45
N TRP A 103 -5.09 5.64 13.32
CA TRP A 103 -4.88 5.51 14.74
C TRP A 103 -6.23 5.60 15.44
N THR A 104 -6.67 4.47 15.98
CA THR A 104 -7.96 4.38 16.66
C THR A 104 -7.83 4.72 18.14
N GLU A 105 -8.92 5.18 18.76
CA GLU A 105 -9.04 5.30 20.21
C GLU A 105 -9.24 3.93 20.90
N HIS A 106 -9.29 2.85 20.12
CA HIS A 106 -9.51 1.51 20.66
C HIS A 106 -8.28 1.01 21.39
N GLN A 107 -8.39 0.90 22.71
CA GLN A 107 -7.33 0.40 23.57
C GLN A 107 -7.22 -1.12 23.49
N MET A 108 -6.01 -1.60 23.29
CA MET A 108 -5.73 -3.01 23.07
C MET A 108 -4.27 -3.34 23.41
N THR A 109 -4.00 -4.57 23.81
CA THR A 109 -2.63 -5.09 24.03
C THR A 109 -2.20 -6.01 22.90
N GLN A 110 -0.88 -6.23 22.76
CA GLN A 110 -0.32 -7.12 21.74
C GLN A 110 -0.92 -8.54 21.80
N GLU A 111 -1.22 -9.05 22.99
CA GLU A 111 -1.83 -10.37 23.20
C GLU A 111 -3.23 -10.50 22.59
N ASN A 112 -3.92 -9.38 22.35
CA ASN A 112 -5.27 -9.37 21.79
C ASN A 112 -5.29 -9.41 20.26
N ILE A 113 -4.15 -9.20 19.58
CA ILE A 113 -4.07 -9.18 18.11
C ILE A 113 -4.67 -10.44 17.47
N PRO A 114 -4.40 -11.68 17.94
CA PRO A 114 -4.99 -12.88 17.33
C PRO A 114 -6.53 -12.89 17.37
N THR A 115 -7.11 -12.55 18.52
CA THR A 115 -8.56 -12.47 18.68
C THR A 115 -9.15 -11.33 17.84
N PHE A 116 -8.46 -10.19 17.81
CA PHE A 116 -8.86 -9.06 16.99
C PHE A 116 -8.86 -9.38 15.50
N MET A 117 -7.85 -10.11 14.99
CA MET A 117 -7.78 -10.50 13.58
C MET A 117 -8.99 -11.35 13.14
N ALA A 118 -9.47 -12.25 14.01
CA ALA A 118 -10.69 -13.02 13.74
C ALA A 118 -11.93 -12.12 13.64
N PHE A 119 -12.02 -11.10 14.50
CA PHE A 119 -13.09 -10.10 14.47
C PHE A 119 -13.00 -9.17 13.25
N ALA A 120 -11.80 -8.66 12.95
CA ALA A 120 -11.54 -7.78 11.82
C ALA A 120 -11.90 -8.45 10.49
N LYS A 121 -11.59 -9.75 10.35
CA LYS A 121 -11.99 -10.54 9.17
C LYS A 121 -13.52 -10.53 8.98
N GLN A 122 -14.27 -10.83 10.04
CA GLN A 122 -15.74 -10.83 10.00
C GLN A 122 -16.30 -9.43 9.71
N MET A 123 -15.68 -8.38 10.26
CA MET A 123 -16.07 -7.01 9.98
C MET A 123 -15.88 -6.67 8.49
N MET A 124 -14.71 -6.98 7.93
CA MET A 124 -14.39 -6.74 6.52
C MET A 124 -15.37 -7.45 5.57
N GLU A 125 -15.71 -8.71 5.85
CA GLU A 125 -16.68 -9.48 5.05
C GLU A 125 -18.11 -8.92 5.15
N ARG A 126 -18.43 -8.18 6.21
CA ARG A 126 -19.72 -7.50 6.42
C ARG A 126 -19.75 -6.07 5.87
N MET A 127 -18.59 -5.46 5.62
CA MET A 127 -18.52 -4.10 5.08
C MET A 127 -18.91 -4.08 3.61
N GLY A 128 -20.19 -3.87 3.38
CA GLY A 128 -20.78 -3.59 2.07
C GLY A 128 -20.75 -4.78 1.10
N PRO A 129 -21.55 -4.73 0.03
CA PRO A 129 -21.47 -5.74 -1.02
C PRO A 129 -20.10 -5.63 -1.69
N LYS A 130 -19.37 -6.74 -1.77
CA LYS A 130 -18.15 -6.99 -2.59
C LYS A 130 -16.79 -6.80 -1.91
N ALA A 131 -16.70 -6.56 -0.60
CA ALA A 131 -15.42 -6.73 0.12
C ALA A 131 -15.20 -8.23 0.44
N HIS A 132 -14.02 -8.76 0.11
CA HIS A 132 -13.68 -10.16 0.37
C HIS A 132 -12.27 -10.29 0.91
N VAL A 133 -12.14 -10.99 2.04
CA VAL A 133 -10.86 -11.30 2.66
C VAL A 133 -10.26 -12.51 1.95
N ILE A 134 -9.14 -12.32 1.27
CA ILE A 134 -8.44 -13.37 0.52
C ILE A 134 -7.55 -14.18 1.46
N LYS A 135 -6.82 -13.49 2.33
CA LYS A 135 -5.85 -14.08 3.25
C LYS A 135 -5.78 -13.25 4.51
N SER A 136 -5.56 -13.90 5.64
CA SER A 136 -5.24 -13.26 6.91
C SER A 136 -4.14 -14.05 7.61
N ASP A 137 -3.19 -13.38 8.24
CA ASP A 137 -2.06 -14.01 8.93
C ASP A 137 -1.59 -13.15 10.11
N ILE A 138 -0.71 -13.70 10.95
CA ILE A 138 -0.03 -12.98 12.03
C ILE A 138 1.48 -13.16 11.87
N LYS A 139 2.16 -12.05 11.61
CA LYS A 139 3.61 -11.98 11.49
C LYS A 139 4.23 -11.77 12.87
N LYS A 140 5.01 -12.76 13.32
CA LYS A 140 5.76 -12.72 14.59
C LYS A 140 7.04 -11.94 14.40
N ARG A 141 7.28 -10.93 15.23
CA ARG A 141 8.46 -10.04 15.14
C ARG A 141 8.93 -9.66 16.54
N ASP A 142 10.22 -9.38 16.69
CA ASP A 142 10.81 -8.95 17.96
C ASP A 142 10.24 -7.61 18.46
N THR A 143 9.75 -6.79 17.53
CA THR A 143 9.14 -5.48 17.80
C THR A 143 7.64 -5.55 18.11
N GLY A 144 7.08 -6.76 18.25
CA GLY A 144 5.66 -7.00 18.44
C GLY A 144 4.98 -7.52 17.18
N ASP A 145 3.94 -8.33 17.42
CA ASP A 145 3.17 -8.99 16.38
C ASP A 145 2.47 -7.98 15.47
N ILE A 146 2.36 -8.34 14.19
CA ILE A 146 1.50 -7.65 13.24
C ILE A 146 0.48 -8.64 12.70
N GLY A 147 -0.79 -8.31 12.86
CA GLY A 147 -1.85 -8.96 12.08
C GLY A 147 -1.86 -8.40 10.66
N VAL A 148 -1.99 -9.23 9.63
CA VAL A 148 -2.09 -8.78 8.23
C VAL A 148 -3.29 -9.39 7.52
N MET A 149 -3.87 -8.64 6.58
CA MET A 149 -5.04 -9.07 5.82
C MET A 149 -5.02 -8.56 4.38
N GLU A 150 -5.19 -9.48 3.44
CA GLU A 150 -5.42 -9.18 2.03
C GLU A 150 -6.92 -9.05 1.78
N VAL A 151 -7.36 -7.88 1.31
CA VAL A 151 -8.77 -7.61 1.02
C VAL A 151 -8.91 -7.13 -0.42
N VAL A 152 -9.94 -7.64 -1.10
CA VAL A 152 -10.37 -7.12 -2.41
C VAL A 152 -11.75 -6.49 -2.25
N ALA A 153 -11.92 -5.31 -2.84
CA ALA A 153 -13.21 -4.63 -2.87
C ALA A 153 -13.45 -3.99 -4.23
N ASN A 154 -14.72 -3.86 -4.64
CA ASN A 154 -15.04 -3.07 -5.81
C ASN A 154 -14.87 -1.58 -5.50
N ALA A 155 -14.13 -0.87 -6.35
CA ALA A 155 -13.95 0.57 -6.26
C ALA A 155 -14.79 1.28 -7.34
N LEU A 156 -14.83 2.62 -7.31
CA LEU A 156 -15.45 3.42 -8.38
C LEU A 156 -14.82 3.12 -9.74
N GLN A 157 -13.50 2.88 -9.76
CA GLN A 157 -12.74 2.52 -10.95
C GLN A 157 -12.08 1.15 -10.75
N GLY A 158 -12.76 0.10 -11.22
CA GLY A 158 -12.23 -1.27 -11.18
C GLY A 158 -12.34 -1.93 -9.80
N VAL A 159 -11.29 -2.68 -9.44
CA VAL A 159 -11.27 -3.50 -8.23
C VAL A 159 -10.02 -3.16 -7.44
N SER A 160 -10.20 -2.67 -6.21
CA SER A 160 -9.10 -2.39 -5.31
C SER A 160 -8.61 -3.66 -4.65
N TYR A 161 -7.31 -3.66 -4.36
CA TYR A 161 -6.65 -4.63 -3.52
C TYR A 161 -5.96 -3.86 -2.39
N SER A 162 -6.23 -4.26 -1.17
CA SER A 162 -5.70 -3.63 0.05
C SER A 162 -4.97 -4.66 0.89
N TYR A 163 -3.75 -4.33 1.28
CA TYR A 163 -2.98 -5.08 2.25
C TYR A 163 -3.00 -4.32 3.57
N HIS A 164 -3.89 -4.75 4.47
CA HIS A 164 -4.05 -4.16 5.79
C HIS A 164 -3.07 -4.77 6.77
N PHE A 165 -2.57 -3.96 7.69
CA PHE A 165 -1.80 -4.43 8.82
C PHE A 165 -2.29 -3.78 10.12
N TYR A 166 -2.20 -4.55 11.20
CA TYR A 166 -2.78 -4.23 12.50
C TYR A 166 -1.72 -4.43 13.56
N THR A 167 -1.48 -3.41 14.37
CA THR A 167 -0.50 -3.47 15.46
C THR A 167 -0.87 -2.53 16.58
N ILE A 168 -0.21 -2.68 17.73
CA ILE A 168 -0.45 -1.86 18.90
C ILE A 168 0.70 -0.88 19.09
N MET A 169 0.36 0.41 19.17
CA MET A 169 1.30 1.49 19.51
C MET A 169 0.69 2.32 20.63
N GLU A 170 1.46 2.57 21.70
CA GLU A 170 0.99 3.32 22.87
C GLU A 170 -0.35 2.79 23.45
N GLY A 171 -0.55 1.47 23.44
CA GLY A 171 -1.78 0.83 23.93
C GLY A 171 -3.01 0.99 23.04
N HIS A 172 -2.85 1.54 21.84
CA HIS A 172 -3.93 1.76 20.88
C HIS A 172 -3.73 0.92 19.61
N LEU A 173 -4.83 0.50 19.01
CA LEU A 173 -4.81 -0.17 17.71
C LEU A 173 -4.48 0.83 16.60
N ILE A 174 -3.44 0.49 15.84
CA ILE A 174 -3.06 1.13 14.58
C ILE A 174 -3.48 0.21 13.43
N ILE A 175 -4.15 0.78 12.44
CA ILE A 175 -4.53 0.14 11.19
C ILE A 175 -3.77 0.83 10.06
N GLY A 176 -2.79 0.16 9.49
CA GLY A 176 -2.12 0.61 8.28
C GLY A 176 -2.67 -0.11 7.06
N THR A 177 -2.60 0.52 5.89
CA THR A 177 -3.11 -0.05 4.63
C THR A 177 -2.24 0.36 3.46
N VAL A 178 -1.73 -0.62 2.72
CA VAL A 178 -1.17 -0.40 1.38
C VAL A 178 -2.25 -0.76 0.36
N MET A 179 -2.67 0.19 -0.46
CA MET A 179 -3.78 0.00 -1.42
C MET A 179 -3.33 0.24 -2.85
N PHE A 180 -3.76 -0.62 -3.78
CA PHE A 180 -3.50 -0.52 -5.21
C PHE A 180 -4.58 -1.23 -6.05
N ASP A 181 -4.55 -1.08 -7.37
CA ASP A 181 -5.45 -1.79 -8.28
C ASP A 181 -5.13 -3.30 -8.28
N LYS A 182 -6.16 -4.14 -8.10
CA LYS A 182 -6.04 -5.61 -8.04
C LYS A 182 -5.28 -6.20 -9.22
N LYS A 183 -5.37 -5.59 -10.41
CA LYS A 183 -4.65 -6.10 -11.60
C LYS A 183 -3.13 -6.04 -11.46
N TYR A 184 -2.62 -5.26 -10.51
CA TYR A 184 -1.19 -5.13 -10.21
C TYR A 184 -0.73 -5.95 -9.00
N LYS A 185 -1.61 -6.81 -8.42
CA LYS A 185 -1.30 -7.62 -7.23
C LYS A 185 0.04 -8.34 -7.34
N ASP A 186 0.28 -9.05 -8.43
CA ASP A 186 1.46 -9.92 -8.56
C ASP A 186 2.78 -9.14 -8.49
N ARG A 187 2.74 -7.86 -8.90
CA ARG A 187 3.85 -6.90 -8.87
C ARG A 187 3.98 -6.19 -7.53
N LEU A 188 2.86 -5.68 -7.00
CA LEU A 188 2.88 -4.75 -5.87
C LEU A 188 2.75 -5.42 -4.50
N LEU A 189 2.21 -6.64 -4.41
CA LEU A 189 2.08 -7.32 -3.12
C LEU A 189 3.45 -7.59 -2.44
N PRO A 190 4.51 -8.05 -3.13
CA PRO A 190 5.83 -8.20 -2.50
C PRO A 190 6.37 -6.88 -1.92
N ILE A 191 6.21 -5.77 -2.66
CA ILE A 191 6.60 -4.43 -2.21
C ILE A 191 5.78 -4.03 -0.98
N ALA A 192 4.46 -4.23 -1.02
CA ALA A 192 3.58 -3.96 0.11
C ALA A 192 3.94 -4.79 1.35
N ASP A 193 4.35 -6.04 1.15
CA ASP A 193 4.78 -6.93 2.22
C ASP A 193 6.03 -6.39 2.92
N GLU A 194 7.05 -5.99 2.16
CA GLU A 194 8.27 -5.37 2.71
C GLU A 194 7.99 -4.01 3.39
N ILE A 195 7.10 -3.19 2.83
CA ILE A 195 6.65 -1.94 3.47
C ILE A 195 6.06 -2.24 4.85
N VAL A 196 5.15 -3.22 4.94
CA VAL A 196 4.54 -3.61 6.22
C VAL A 196 5.57 -4.18 7.20
N GLU A 197 6.50 -5.02 6.74
CA GLU A 197 7.57 -5.55 7.59
C GLU A 197 8.46 -4.45 8.17
N SER A 198 8.73 -3.40 7.39
CA SER A 198 9.56 -2.28 7.82
C SER A 198 8.92 -1.41 8.91
N PHE A 199 7.61 -1.52 9.13
CA PHE A 199 6.90 -0.70 10.11
C PHE A 199 7.35 -1.01 11.54
N HIS A 200 7.76 0.01 12.27
CA HIS A 200 8.08 -0.09 13.69
C HIS A 200 7.81 1.23 14.44
N ALA A 201 7.43 1.11 15.71
CA ALA A 201 7.30 2.26 16.60
C ALA A 201 8.70 2.80 16.98
N VAL A 202 8.81 4.12 17.13
CA VAL A 202 10.02 4.76 17.64
C VAL A 202 10.12 4.43 19.14
N LYS A 203 11.24 3.84 19.56
CA LYS A 203 11.50 3.60 20.98
C LYS A 203 11.69 4.95 21.68
N ILE A 204 10.80 5.28 22.62
CA ILE A 204 11.03 6.38 23.56
C ILE A 204 11.99 5.83 24.61
N ASN A 205 13.27 6.22 24.54
CA ASN A 205 14.21 5.98 25.63
C ASN A 205 13.80 6.91 26.78
N TYR A 206 13.38 6.34 27.90
CA TYR A 206 13.28 7.04 29.19
C TYR A 206 14.62 7.01 29.91
#